data_AF-T0KWU7-F1
#
_entry.id   AF-T0KWU7-F1
#
_cell.length_a   1.000
_cell.length_b   1.000
_cell.length_c   1.000
_cell.angle_alpha   90.00
_cell.angle_beta   90.00
_cell.angle_gamma   90.00
#
_symmetry.space_group_name_H-M   'P 1'
#
loop_
_entity.id
_entity.type
_entity.pdbx_description
1 polymer ?
#
loop_
_entity_poly.entity_id
_entity_poly.type
_entity_poly.pdbx_seq_one_letter_code
_entity_poly.pdbx_strand_id
1 'polypeptide(L)'
;MDATTQIRNALHSQSFPTPSVPWTTTLTSRVPTPPLPSLIATAKARLLASDLTTPNLLDPSSSATFPPAATDPQTPETTLPRDVPCQVLDVENLALSRWEQVEELEAVARGEMTTGRRVVRLAAAEEQAEYDNVDEGAAPGRTQGGGGGGGGQRRRSRGRMQRIGLCCRIARGRRCMRWS
;
A
#
# COMPACT_ATOMS: atom_id res chain seq x y z
N MET A 1 26.59 17.46 16.62
CA MET A 1 25.64 16.34 16.76
C MET A 1 25.92 15.35 15.64
N ASP A 2 25.93 14.05 15.94
CA ASP A 2 26.13 13.01 14.93
C ASP A 2 24.89 12.89 14.03
N ALA A 3 25.09 12.96 12.70
CA ALA A 3 24.02 12.85 11.71
C ALA A 3 23.30 11.49 11.82
N THR A 4 24.01 10.45 12.23
CA THR A 4 23.49 9.10 12.46
C THR A 4 22.40 9.10 13.52
N THR A 5 22.65 9.76 14.66
CA THR A 5 21.68 9.90 15.75
C THR A 5 20.47 10.73 15.33
N GLN A 6 20.67 11.79 14.54
CA GLN A 6 19.59 12.62 14.03
C GLN A 6 18.65 11.84 13.11
N ILE A 7 19.19 11.02 12.20
CA ILE A 7 18.41 10.15 11.32
C ILE A 7 17.59 9.14 12.15
N ARG A 8 18.22 8.46 13.12
CA ARG A 8 17.54 7.47 13.98
C ARG A 8 16.40 8.10 14.77
N ASN A 9 16.63 9.26 15.38
CA ASN A 9 15.61 9.97 16.15
C ASN A 9 14.44 10.45 15.26
N ALA A 10 14.74 10.93 14.05
CA ALA A 10 13.72 11.38 13.10
C ALA A 10 12.86 10.24 12.54
N LEU A 11 13.43 9.03 12.40
CA LEU A 11 12.67 7.84 12.02
C LEU A 11 11.83 7.33 13.20
N HIS A 12 12.40 7.29 14.40
CA HIS A 12 11.70 6.87 15.61
C HIS A 12 10.48 7.77 15.92
N SER A 13 10.59 9.10 15.74
CA SER A 13 9.46 10.02 15.93
C SER A 13 8.33 9.85 14.92
N GLN A 14 8.59 9.17 13.80
CA GLN A 14 7.61 8.80 12.78
C GLN A 14 7.13 7.34 12.92
N SER A 15 7.40 6.71 14.06
CA SER A 15 7.01 5.31 14.35
C SER A 15 7.65 4.26 13.42
N PHE A 16 8.80 4.58 12.79
CA PHE A 16 9.58 3.58 12.05
C PHE A 16 10.46 2.76 12.98
N PRO A 17 10.78 1.50 12.63
CA PRO A 17 11.74 0.70 13.38
C PRO A 17 13.12 1.37 13.33
N THR A 18 13.86 1.29 14.44
CA THR A 18 15.17 1.94 14.51
C THR A 18 16.20 1.14 13.71
N PRO A 19 16.80 1.72 12.65
CA PRO A 19 17.81 1.04 11.86
C PRO A 19 19.12 0.90 12.64
N SER A 20 19.93 -0.10 12.32
CA SER A 20 21.23 -0.31 12.95
C SER A 20 22.22 0.83 12.66
N VAL A 21 23.15 1.07 13.59
CA VAL A 21 24.24 2.05 13.42
C VAL A 21 25.04 1.82 12.13
N PRO A 22 25.56 0.60 11.84
CA PRO A 22 26.35 0.39 10.63
C PRO A 22 25.56 0.68 9.36
N TRP A 23 24.26 0.35 9.31
CA TRP A 23 23.41 0.67 8.17
C TRP A 23 23.27 2.19 7.97
N THR A 24 23.03 2.95 9.03
CA THR A 24 22.92 4.42 8.94
C THR A 24 24.23 5.09 8.55
N THR A 25 25.38 4.56 8.97
CA THR A 25 26.70 5.08 8.57
C THR A 25 26.93 4.98 7.06
N THR A 26 26.36 3.98 6.39
CA THR A 26 26.44 3.87 4.92
C THR A 26 25.75 5.03 4.19
N LEU A 27 24.79 5.70 4.85
CA LEU A 27 24.07 6.82 4.26
C LEU A 27 24.87 8.12 4.36
N THR A 28 25.61 8.27 5.47
CA THR A 28 26.39 9.46 5.82
C THR A 28 27.82 9.43 5.29
N SER A 29 28.33 8.27 4.86
CA SER A 29 29.67 8.10 4.29
C SER A 29 29.85 8.67 2.87
N ARG A 30 28.79 9.21 2.25
CA ARG A 30 28.84 9.78 0.91
C ARG A 30 29.52 11.14 0.92
N VAL A 31 30.39 11.39 -0.06
CA VAL A 31 31.10 12.66 -0.25
C VAL A 31 30.76 13.23 -1.63
N PRO A 32 30.27 14.47 -1.73
CA PRO A 32 29.90 15.36 -0.62
C PRO A 32 28.69 14.85 0.16
N THR A 33 28.65 15.15 1.45
CA THR A 33 27.54 14.73 2.32
C THR A 33 26.27 15.53 1.96
N PRO A 34 25.17 14.85 1.59
CA PRO A 34 23.93 15.53 1.28
C PRO A 34 23.32 16.16 2.55
N PRO A 35 22.42 17.15 2.41
CA PRO A 35 21.81 17.81 3.55
C PRO A 35 20.94 16.83 4.36
N LEU A 36 20.81 17.10 5.67
CA LEU A 36 20.12 16.21 6.62
C LEU A 36 18.69 15.80 6.19
N PRO A 37 17.82 16.70 5.67
CA PRO A 37 16.49 16.29 5.21
C PRO A 37 16.53 15.25 4.10
N SER A 38 17.48 15.37 3.16
CA SER A 38 17.68 14.39 2.09
C SER A 38 18.19 13.06 2.62
N LEU A 39 19.04 13.07 3.65
CA LEU A 39 19.49 11.85 4.33
C LEU A 39 18.33 11.13 5.02
N ILE A 40 17.48 11.85 5.74
CA ILE A 40 16.29 11.28 6.42
C ILE A 40 15.32 10.70 5.38
N ALA A 41 15.03 11.43 4.31
CA ALA A 41 14.16 10.94 3.23
C ALA A 41 14.75 9.69 2.55
N THR A 42 16.06 9.68 2.29
CA THR A 42 16.75 8.52 1.71
C THR A 42 16.73 7.33 2.67
N ALA A 43 16.97 7.56 3.97
CA ALA A 43 16.90 6.51 4.99
C ALA A 43 15.50 5.90 5.02
N LYS A 44 14.45 6.72 5.07
CA LYS A 44 13.06 6.28 5.04
C LYS A 44 12.75 5.45 3.80
N ALA A 45 13.09 5.94 2.61
CA ALA A 45 12.85 5.23 1.36
C ALA A 45 13.57 3.88 1.32
N ARG A 46 14.85 3.85 1.72
CA ARG A 46 15.62 2.60 1.76
C ARG A 46 15.09 1.61 2.79
N LEU A 47 14.69 2.08 3.97
CA LEU A 47 14.12 1.23 5.01
C LEU A 47 12.80 0.60 4.56
N LEU A 48 11.92 1.38 3.93
CA LEU A 48 10.63 0.89 3.39
C LEU A 48 10.79 -0.08 2.22
N ALA A 49 11.86 0.04 1.44
CA ALA A 49 12.19 -0.86 0.35
C ALA A 49 13.01 -2.09 0.79
N SER A 50 13.46 -2.13 2.05
CA SER A 50 14.29 -3.22 2.56
C SER A 50 13.43 -4.36 3.11
N ASP A 51 13.93 -5.58 2.98
CA ASP A 51 13.36 -6.74 3.66
C ASP A 51 13.74 -6.70 5.15
N LEU A 52 12.74 -6.70 6.04
CA LEU A 52 12.95 -6.66 7.50
C LEU A 52 13.65 -7.91 8.04
N THR A 53 13.75 -8.99 7.26
CA THR A 53 14.53 -10.19 7.59
C THR A 53 16.03 -10.02 7.32
N THR A 54 16.45 -8.93 6.67
CA THR A 54 17.85 -8.66 6.37
C THR A 54 18.67 -8.55 7.67
N PRO A 55 19.74 -9.35 7.83
CA PRO A 55 20.56 -9.31 9.05
C PRO A 55 21.22 -7.94 9.21
N ASN A 56 21.31 -7.47 10.45
CA ASN A 56 21.91 -6.18 10.80
C ASN A 56 21.23 -4.96 10.18
N LEU A 57 20.00 -5.07 9.65
CA LEU A 57 19.24 -3.90 9.17
C LEU A 57 18.68 -3.08 10.34
N LEU A 58 18.05 -3.76 11.31
CA LEU A 58 17.42 -3.14 12.47
C LEU A 58 18.26 -3.32 13.73
N ASP A 59 18.09 -2.41 14.68
CA ASP A 59 18.71 -2.52 16.00
C ASP A 59 17.93 -3.53 16.87
N PRO A 60 18.55 -4.65 17.29
CA PRO A 60 17.86 -5.72 18.02
C PRO A 60 17.37 -5.28 19.41
N SER A 61 17.99 -4.25 20.01
CA SER A 61 17.58 -3.73 21.32
C SER A 61 16.26 -2.96 21.26
N SER A 62 15.97 -2.34 20.12
CA SER A 62 14.78 -1.53 19.89
C SER A 62 13.68 -2.27 19.11
N SER A 63 14.04 -3.34 18.41
CA SER A 63 13.12 -4.06 17.53
C SER A 63 12.28 -5.04 18.35
N ALA A 64 11.00 -4.73 18.47
CA ALA A 64 10.04 -5.64 19.05
C ALA A 64 9.82 -6.85 18.14
N THR A 65 9.89 -8.06 18.71
CA THR A 65 9.48 -9.29 18.04
C THR A 65 8.12 -9.72 18.54
N PHE A 66 7.42 -10.54 17.74
CA PHE A 66 6.20 -11.20 18.19
C PHE A 66 6.43 -12.04 19.45
N PRO A 67 5.48 -12.07 20.40
CA PRO A 67 5.54 -12.94 21.56
C PRO A 67 5.70 -14.41 21.15
N PRO A 68 6.46 -15.24 21.88
CA PRO A 68 6.59 -16.67 21.57
C PRO A 68 5.24 -17.39 21.52
N ALA A 69 4.33 -17.00 22.42
CA ALA A 69 2.97 -17.52 22.50
C ALA A 69 2.13 -17.28 21.23
N ALA A 70 2.48 -16.28 20.40
CA ALA A 70 1.78 -16.02 19.14
C ALA A 70 1.92 -17.17 18.11
N THR A 71 2.90 -18.05 18.31
CA THR A 71 3.13 -19.22 17.44
C THR A 71 2.68 -20.54 18.06
N ASP A 72 2.17 -20.52 19.29
CA ASP A 72 1.70 -21.71 19.99
C ASP A 72 0.24 -22.01 19.60
N PRO A 73 -0.05 -23.18 18.99
CA PRO A 73 -1.42 -23.55 18.62
C PRO A 73 -2.37 -23.73 19.81
N GLN A 74 -1.85 -23.86 21.04
CA GLN A 74 -2.67 -23.95 22.26
C GLN A 74 -3.09 -22.57 22.80
N THR A 75 -2.49 -21.49 22.30
CA THR A 75 -2.82 -20.12 22.72
C THR A 75 -3.86 -19.53 21.75
N PRO A 76 -5.13 -19.37 22.16
CA PRO A 76 -6.19 -18.89 21.25
C PRO A 76 -6.02 -17.42 20.88
N GLU A 77 -5.49 -16.61 21.79
CA GLU A 77 -5.22 -15.20 21.57
C GLU A 77 -4.06 -14.72 22.43
N THR A 78 -3.37 -13.68 21.97
CA THR A 78 -2.30 -13.03 22.73
C THR A 78 -2.29 -11.54 22.40
N THR A 79 -1.95 -10.72 23.40
CA THR A 79 -1.83 -9.27 23.22
C THR A 79 -0.39 -8.92 22.85
N LEU A 80 -0.23 -7.94 21.96
CA LEU A 80 1.08 -7.38 21.66
C LEU A 80 1.42 -6.34 22.74
N PRO A 81 2.49 -6.53 23.53
CA PRO A 81 2.81 -5.63 24.65
C PRO A 81 3.41 -4.28 24.20
N ARG A 82 3.80 -4.18 22.93
CA ARG A 82 4.46 -3.04 22.31
C ARG A 82 4.21 -3.06 20.80
N ASP A 83 4.46 -1.94 20.14
CA ASP A 83 4.35 -1.83 18.69
C ASP A 83 5.37 -2.74 18.00
N VAL A 84 4.88 -3.68 17.18
CA VAL A 84 5.70 -4.63 16.42
C VAL A 84 5.66 -4.22 14.94
N PRO A 85 6.78 -3.77 14.36
CA PRO A 85 6.85 -3.50 12.93
C PRO A 85 6.73 -4.82 12.15
N CYS A 86 5.81 -4.87 11.18
CA CYS A 86 5.56 -6.04 10.36
C CYS A 86 5.65 -5.70 8.86
N GLN A 87 6.15 -6.66 8.09
CA GLN A 87 6.19 -6.58 6.63
C GLN A 87 5.10 -7.49 6.08
N VAL A 88 4.25 -6.93 5.22
CA VAL A 88 3.22 -7.69 4.53
C VAL A 88 3.90 -8.48 3.42
N LEU A 89 3.86 -9.80 3.52
CA LEU A 89 4.45 -10.70 2.52
C LEU A 89 3.48 -11.03 1.38
N ASP A 90 2.20 -11.18 1.72
CA ASP A 90 1.15 -11.55 0.78
C ASP A 90 -0.21 -11.07 1.29
N VAL A 91 -1.13 -10.81 0.35
CA VAL A 91 -2.51 -10.39 0.63
C VAL A 91 -3.44 -11.19 -0.25
N GLU A 92 -4.21 -12.09 0.36
CA GLU A 92 -5.21 -12.88 -0.33
C GLU A 92 -6.62 -12.47 0.11
N ASN A 93 -7.56 -12.43 -0.84
CA ASN A 93 -8.98 -12.25 -0.53
C ASN A 93 -9.61 -13.60 -0.19
N LEU A 94 -9.94 -13.82 1.09
CA LEU A 94 -10.58 -15.06 1.55
C LEU A 94 -12.11 -15.05 1.43
N ALA A 95 -12.72 -13.94 1.02
CA ALA A 95 -14.17 -13.84 0.82
C ALA A 95 -14.63 -14.35 -0.55
N LEU A 96 -13.68 -14.51 -1.49
CA LEU A 96 -13.91 -15.05 -2.83
C LEU A 96 -13.15 -16.36 -2.98
N SER A 97 -13.69 -17.28 -3.78
CA SER A 97 -12.92 -18.46 -4.16
C SER A 97 -11.73 -18.07 -5.05
N ARG A 98 -10.67 -18.90 -5.04
CA ARG A 98 -9.53 -18.70 -5.96
C ARG A 98 -9.96 -18.75 -7.42
N TRP A 99 -10.98 -19.56 -7.73
CA TRP A 99 -11.51 -19.67 -9.09
C TRP A 99 -12.21 -18.39 -9.54
N GLU A 100 -13.09 -17.80 -8.72
CA GLU A 100 -13.74 -16.52 -9.03
C GLU A 100 -12.72 -15.39 -9.21
N GLN A 101 -11.65 -15.37 -8.42
CA GLN A 101 -10.56 -14.40 -8.57
C GLN A 101 -9.82 -14.57 -9.91
N VAL A 102 -9.60 -15.81 -10.34
CA VAL A 102 -8.98 -16.12 -11.64
C VAL A 102 -9.92 -15.72 -12.78
N GLU A 103 -11.22 -16.05 -12.69
CA GLU A 103 -12.20 -15.65 -13.72
C GLU A 103 -12.29 -14.13 -13.87
N GLU A 104 -12.25 -13.37 -12.77
CA GLU A 104 -12.23 -11.90 -12.82
C GLU A 104 -10.95 -11.37 -13.47
N LEU A 105 -9.78 -11.92 -13.12
CA LEU A 105 -8.51 -11.55 -13.74
C LEU A 105 -8.48 -11.87 -15.23
N GLU A 106 -9.02 -13.01 -15.64
CA GLU A 106 -9.13 -13.42 -17.05
C GLU A 106 -10.13 -12.56 -17.82
N ALA A 107 -11.24 -12.15 -17.19
CA ALA A 107 -12.19 -11.21 -17.78
C ALA A 107 -11.52 -9.84 -18.02
N VAL A 108 -10.75 -9.34 -17.05
CA VAL A 108 -9.96 -8.11 -17.21
C VAL A 108 -8.93 -8.25 -18.34
N ALA A 109 -8.22 -9.38 -18.42
CA ALA A 109 -7.25 -9.62 -19.50
C ALA A 109 -7.90 -9.68 -20.90
N ARG A 110 -9.16 -10.13 -20.98
CA ARG A 110 -9.98 -10.08 -22.20
C ARG A 110 -10.65 -8.72 -22.43
N GLY A 111 -10.42 -7.76 -21.55
CA GLY A 111 -11.02 -6.42 -21.60
C GLY A 111 -12.50 -6.37 -21.25
N GLU A 112 -13.05 -7.42 -20.63
CA GLU A 112 -14.46 -7.55 -20.26
C GLU A 112 -14.69 -7.01 -18.84
N MET A 113 -14.53 -5.70 -18.64
CA MET A 113 -14.85 -5.09 -17.34
C MET A 113 -16.34 -4.74 -17.28
N THR A 114 -17.06 -5.21 -16.26
CA THR A 114 -18.49 -4.90 -16.09
C THR A 114 -18.69 -3.64 -15.25
N THR A 115 -19.18 -2.55 -15.84
CA THR A 115 -19.72 -1.42 -15.06
C THR A 115 -21.22 -1.67 -14.82
N GLY A 116 -21.55 -2.22 -13.66
CA GLY A 116 -22.93 -2.60 -13.31
C GLY A 116 -23.37 -3.88 -14.03
N ARG A 117 -24.46 -3.82 -14.81
CA ARG A 117 -25.01 -4.98 -15.55
C ARG A 117 -24.51 -5.09 -17.00
N ARG A 118 -23.57 -4.23 -17.40
CA ARG A 118 -23.05 -4.17 -18.77
C ARG A 118 -21.58 -4.54 -18.79
N VAL A 119 -21.24 -5.50 -19.65
CA VAL A 119 -19.87 -5.80 -20.02
C VAL A 119 -19.40 -4.71 -20.98
N VAL A 120 -18.39 -3.94 -20.59
CA VAL A 120 -17.73 -2.97 -21.46
C VAL A 120 -16.45 -3.62 -21.95
N ARG A 121 -16.29 -3.72 -23.27
CA ARG A 121 -15.01 -4.10 -23.88
C ARG A 121 -14.11 -2.87 -23.89
N LEU A 122 -13.10 -2.85 -23.04
CA LEU A 122 -12.02 -1.89 -23.15
C LEU A 122 -11.17 -2.34 -24.34
N ALA A 123 -11.32 -1.66 -25.48
CA ALA A 123 -10.31 -1.77 -26.53
C ALA A 123 -8.96 -1.38 -25.90
N ALA A 124 -7.94 -2.20 -26.10
CA ALA A 124 -6.58 -1.87 -25.71
C ALA A 124 -6.15 -0.61 -26.48
N ALA A 125 -6.41 0.56 -25.91
CA ALA A 125 -5.84 1.82 -26.36
C ALA A 125 -4.48 2.00 -25.68
N GLU A 126 -3.57 1.08 -25.99
CA GLU A 126 -2.17 1.46 -26.09
C GLU A 126 -2.02 2.22 -27.41
N GLU A 127 -2.28 3.53 -27.40
CA GLU A 127 -1.65 4.50 -28.32
C GLU A 127 -2.10 5.92 -27.96
N GLN A 128 -1.10 6.78 -27.77
CA GLN A 128 -1.12 8.25 -27.70
C GLN A 128 -2.48 8.97 -27.70
N ALA A 129 -2.79 9.63 -26.58
CA ALA A 129 -3.49 10.91 -26.61
C ALA A 129 -2.49 12.04 -26.27
N GLU A 130 -1.58 12.28 -27.22
CA GLU A 130 -1.18 13.65 -27.57
C GLU A 130 -2.40 14.36 -28.21
N TYR A 131 -2.29 15.66 -28.48
CA TYR A 131 -3.31 16.63 -28.93
C TYR A 131 -3.94 17.41 -27.76
N ASP A 132 -3.39 18.57 -27.38
CA ASP A 132 -3.29 19.84 -28.13
C ASP A 132 -4.55 20.71 -28.00
N ASN A 133 -4.27 21.99 -27.81
CA ASN A 133 -5.12 23.09 -27.43
C ASN A 133 -6.15 23.45 -28.51
N VAL A 134 -7.36 23.79 -28.08
CA VAL A 134 -8.31 24.76 -28.67
C VAL A 134 -9.45 24.94 -27.65
N ASP A 135 -10.05 26.07 -27.33
CA ASP A 135 -9.98 27.48 -27.74
C ASP A 135 -10.83 28.25 -26.71
N GLU A 136 -10.36 29.40 -26.21
CA GLU A 136 -11.01 30.20 -25.18
C GLU A 136 -11.62 31.47 -25.81
N GLY A 137 -12.95 31.55 -25.84
CA GLY A 137 -13.71 32.81 -25.69
C GLY A 137 -14.19 33.52 -26.95
N ALA A 138 -15.53 33.57 -27.14
CA ALA A 138 -16.32 34.81 -27.28
C ALA A 138 -17.80 34.50 -27.64
N ALA A 139 -18.74 35.08 -26.89
CA ALA A 139 -20.20 35.08 -27.12
C ALA A 139 -20.62 36.33 -27.95
N PRO A 140 -21.92 36.68 -28.18
CA PRO A 140 -23.20 36.00 -27.92
C PRO A 140 -24.24 36.05 -29.08
N GLY A 141 -25.34 35.28 -28.99
CA GLY A 141 -26.52 35.43 -29.85
C GLY A 141 -27.76 34.69 -29.34
N ARG A 142 -28.88 35.43 -29.21
CA ARG A 142 -30.25 35.04 -28.77
C ARG A 142 -30.72 33.67 -29.33
N THR A 143 -31.58 32.88 -28.69
CA THR A 143 -33.02 33.15 -28.47
C THR A 143 -33.67 32.11 -27.53
N GLN A 144 -34.81 32.54 -26.98
CA GLN A 144 -35.75 32.05 -25.97
C GLN A 144 -36.40 30.65 -26.13
N GLY A 145 -36.80 30.06 -24.99
CA GLY A 145 -37.80 28.99 -24.82
C GLY A 145 -37.21 27.73 -24.16
N GLY A 146 -37.75 27.12 -23.11
CA GLY A 146 -38.96 27.26 -22.32
C GLY A 146 -39.20 25.93 -21.60
N GLY A 147 -39.45 25.97 -20.29
CA GLY A 147 -40.18 24.94 -19.54
C GLY A 147 -39.48 23.62 -19.16
N GLY A 148 -39.75 23.14 -17.94
CA GLY A 148 -39.68 21.71 -17.61
C GLY A 148 -38.91 21.39 -16.32
N GLY A 149 -39.63 21.33 -15.20
CA GLY A 149 -39.10 20.87 -13.92
C GLY A 149 -38.79 19.38 -13.86
N GLY A 150 -37.98 19.00 -12.88
CA GLY A 150 -37.72 17.60 -12.54
C GLY A 150 -36.78 17.49 -11.34
N GLY A 151 -37.33 17.20 -10.17
CA GLY A 151 -36.60 17.13 -8.90
C GLY A 151 -35.53 16.04 -8.87
N GLY A 152 -34.29 16.44 -8.60
CA GLY A 152 -33.18 15.54 -8.33
C GLY A 152 -33.23 14.99 -6.89
N GLN A 153 -33.80 13.80 -6.71
CA GLN A 153 -33.60 13.01 -5.49
C GLN A 153 -32.14 12.55 -5.42
N ARG A 154 -31.38 13.16 -4.50
CA ARG A 154 -30.05 12.71 -4.08
C ARG A 154 -30.15 11.34 -3.41
N ARG A 155 -29.93 10.26 -4.17
CA ARG A 155 -29.67 8.93 -3.61
C ARG A 155 -28.27 8.90 -3.02
N ARG A 156 -28.20 9.02 -1.69
CA ARG A 156 -27.01 8.74 -0.88
C ARG A 156 -26.66 7.26 -1.02
N SER A 157 -25.59 6.95 -1.74
CA SER A 157 -24.94 5.65 -1.70
C SER A 157 -24.33 5.43 -0.31
N ARG A 158 -24.87 4.47 0.43
CA ARG A 158 -24.25 3.95 1.65
C ARG A 158 -22.98 3.19 1.25
N GLY A 159 -21.83 3.74 1.59
CA GLY A 159 -20.54 3.05 1.47
C GLY A 159 -20.53 1.80 2.35
N ARG A 160 -20.48 0.63 1.71
CA ARG A 160 -20.15 -0.63 2.38
C ARG A 160 -18.66 -0.59 2.69
N MET A 161 -18.34 -0.32 3.94
CA MET A 161 -16.97 -0.40 4.45
C MET A 161 -16.62 -1.89 4.61
N GLN A 162 -15.98 -2.46 3.59
CA GLN A 162 -15.45 -3.82 3.67
C GLN A 162 -14.21 -3.77 4.55
N ARG A 163 -14.29 -4.37 5.74
CA ARG A 163 -13.18 -4.50 6.67
C ARG A 163 -12.23 -5.54 6.08
N ILE A 164 -11.09 -5.07 5.55
CA ILE A 164 -9.98 -5.93 5.13
C ILE A 164 -9.37 -6.50 6.40
N GLY A 165 -9.65 -7.77 6.69
CA GLY A 165 -8.96 -8.51 7.74
C GLY A 165 -7.55 -8.84 7.28
N LEU A 166 -6.57 -8.04 7.71
CA LEU A 166 -5.16 -8.31 7.44
C LEU A 166 -4.70 -9.46 8.36
N CYS A 167 -4.67 -10.68 7.85
CA CYS A 167 -4.17 -11.84 8.59
C CYS A 167 -2.66 -11.93 8.35
N CYS A 168 -1.86 -11.43 9.29
CA CYS A 168 -0.40 -11.45 9.20
C CYS A 168 0.11 -12.89 9.45
N ARG A 169 0.26 -13.68 8.39
CA ARG A 169 0.83 -15.03 8.46
C ARG A 169 2.35 -14.92 8.57
N ILE A 170 2.88 -15.21 9.76
CA ILE A 170 4.33 -15.29 9.99
C ILE A 170 4.86 -16.52 9.25
N ALA A 171 5.51 -16.31 8.11
CA ALA A 171 6.18 -17.37 7.37
C ALA A 171 7.45 -17.80 8.12
N ARG A 172 7.40 -18.95 8.81
CA ARG A 172 8.58 -19.78 9.04
C ARG A 172 8.44 -21.04 8.20
N GLY A 173 9.51 -21.33 7.47
CA GLY A 173 9.51 -22.25 6.35
C GLY A 173 9.05 -23.68 6.62
N ARG A 174 8.64 -24.30 5.51
CA ARG A 174 8.61 -25.75 5.24
C ARG A 174 7.63 -26.58 6.07
N ARG A 175 6.43 -26.78 5.50
CA ARG A 175 5.91 -28.09 5.08
C ARG A 175 4.57 -27.88 4.37
N CYS A 176 4.52 -28.14 3.07
CA CYS A 176 3.28 -28.35 2.34
C CYS A 176 2.58 -29.57 2.96
N MET A 177 1.50 -29.35 3.71
CA MET A 177 0.50 -30.39 3.93
C MET A 177 -0.54 -30.27 2.84
N ARG A 178 -0.52 -31.27 1.97
CA ARG A 178 -1.54 -31.63 1.00
C ARG A 178 -2.87 -31.79 1.72
N TRP A 179 -3.89 -31.05 1.32
CA TRP A 179 -5.28 -31.38 1.65
C TRP A 179 -5.85 -32.17 0.47
N SER A 180 -6.58 -33.24 0.83
CA SER A 180 -7.13 -34.29 -0.03
C SER A 180 -7.99 -33.79 -1.18
#